data_AF-A0A1Y0CX38-F1
#
_entry.id   AF-A0A1Y0CX38-F1
#
_cell.length_a   1.000
_cell.length_b   1.000
_cell.length_c   1.000
_cell.angle_alpha   90.00
_cell.angle_beta   90.00
_cell.angle_gamma   90.00
#
_symmetry.space_group_name_H-M   'P 1'
#
loop_
_entity.id
_entity.type
_entity.pdbx_description
1 polymer ?
#
loop_
_entity_poly.entity_id
_entity_poly.type
_entity_poly.pdbx_seq_one_letter_code
_entity_poly.pdbx_strand_id
1 'polypeptide(L)'
;MRLTQLVISPPRRLLVLALCALLSGCFAPMVAMAPTKLMWSFIKPFVGLDPSRSQLFEQPLIKNRMTELLGDEYEETLALLRSAPALKQEGTLFYLASPTDPATEKTAGLVWNAQTNKMSALVNDGTTTQLFLEPNSTAPVVWPTPLAPLVDPQQSLADKKLLSPADNTDPSTETERALKAAQARLKALQDEAELKKVQAQISELEAKAATSKAPPAAKKRKESAAKD
;
A
#
# COMPACT_ATOMS: atom_id res chain seq x y z
N MET A 1 -68.82 22.87 28.56
CA MET A 1 -69.35 22.75 27.18
C MET A 1 -68.26 23.10 26.18
N ARG A 2 -68.25 22.39 25.05
CA ARG A 2 -67.36 22.48 23.87
C ARG A 2 -65.95 21.89 24.00
N LEU A 3 -65.91 20.55 23.90
CA LEU A 3 -64.88 19.86 23.12
C LEU A 3 -65.05 20.26 21.64
N THR A 4 -63.96 20.59 20.97
CA THR A 4 -63.94 20.70 19.50
C THR A 4 -62.78 19.85 18.96
N GLN A 5 -63.18 18.65 18.55
CA GLN A 5 -62.59 17.72 17.57
C GLN A 5 -61.39 18.25 16.76
N LEU A 6 -60.22 17.63 16.94
CA LEU A 6 -59.14 17.67 15.96
C LEU A 6 -59.25 16.41 15.08
N VAL A 7 -59.84 16.57 13.90
CA VAL A 7 -60.06 15.50 12.91
C VAL A 7 -58.72 15.08 12.31
N ILE A 8 -58.38 13.80 12.52
CA ILE A 8 -57.22 13.10 11.95
C ILE A 8 -57.58 12.60 10.55
N SER A 9 -56.88 13.08 9.50
CA SER A 9 -56.11 12.30 8.50
C SER A 9 -55.75 13.16 7.26
N PRO A 10 -54.54 13.00 6.68
CA PRO A 10 -54.46 12.14 5.50
C PRO A 10 -53.17 11.29 5.44
N PRO A 11 -53.26 9.95 5.26
CA PRO A 11 -52.08 9.07 5.28
C PRO A 11 -51.24 9.17 3.99
N ARG A 12 -51.81 9.73 2.91
CA ARG A 12 -51.15 9.78 1.59
C ARG A 12 -50.03 10.82 1.49
N ARG A 13 -50.16 11.97 2.16
CA ARG A 13 -49.13 13.03 2.10
C ARG A 13 -47.91 12.69 2.96
N LEU A 14 -48.13 12.01 4.09
CA LEU A 14 -47.05 11.50 4.94
C LEU A 14 -46.27 10.37 4.23
N LEU A 15 -46.99 9.50 3.51
CA LEU A 15 -46.38 8.42 2.72
C LEU A 15 -45.53 8.95 1.56
N VAL A 16 -45.99 10.00 0.85
CA VAL A 16 -45.20 10.64 -0.22
C VAL A 16 -43.96 11.34 0.34
N LEU A 17 -44.08 12.04 1.48
CA LEU A 17 -42.93 12.66 2.16
C LEU A 17 -41.92 11.62 2.67
N ALA A 18 -42.39 10.50 3.22
CA ALA A 18 -41.53 9.39 3.64
C ALA A 18 -40.85 8.70 2.44
N LEU A 19 -41.55 8.55 1.32
CA LEU A 19 -40.99 7.97 0.09
C LEU A 19 -39.92 8.89 -0.53
N CYS A 20 -40.11 10.21 -0.52
CA CYS A 20 -39.09 11.18 -0.95
C CYS A 20 -37.86 11.18 -0.03
N ALA A 21 -38.05 11.04 1.29
CA ALA A 21 -36.95 10.93 2.25
C ALA A 21 -36.14 9.62 2.08
N LEU A 22 -36.81 8.51 1.75
CA LEU A 22 -36.17 7.22 1.46
C LEU A 22 -35.43 7.23 0.11
N LEU A 23 -35.90 7.97 -0.89
CA LEU A 23 -35.21 8.11 -2.19
C LEU A 23 -33.96 9.00 -2.10
N SER A 24 -33.96 10.06 -1.28
CA SER A 24 -32.77 10.92 -1.09
C SER A 24 -31.66 10.28 -0.26
N GLY A 25 -31.95 9.21 0.50
CA GLY A 25 -30.94 8.48 1.28
C GLY A 25 -30.10 7.49 0.46
N CYS A 26 -30.48 7.18 -0.78
CA CYS A 26 -29.85 6.12 -1.56
C CYS A 26 -28.65 6.57 -2.41
N PHE A 27 -28.44 7.87 -2.61
CA PHE A 27 -27.31 8.39 -3.40
C PHE A 27 -26.07 8.76 -2.57
N ALA A 28 -26.21 8.90 -1.26
CA ALA A 28 -25.12 9.33 -0.38
C ALA A 28 -23.92 8.36 -0.31
N PRO A 29 -24.09 7.01 -0.25
CA PRO A 29 -22.94 6.12 -0.12
C PRO A 29 -22.21 5.84 -1.44
N MET A 30 -22.80 6.19 -2.60
CA MET A 30 -22.20 5.89 -3.90
C MET A 30 -21.19 6.95 -4.37
N VAL A 31 -21.36 8.21 -3.97
CA VAL A 31 -20.43 9.31 -4.33
C VAL A 31 -19.08 9.18 -3.61
N ALA A 32 -19.05 8.63 -2.40
CA ALA A 32 -17.81 8.51 -1.62
C ALA A 32 -16.85 7.41 -2.14
N MET A 33 -17.35 6.39 -2.85
CA MET A 33 -16.55 5.22 -3.26
C MET A 33 -16.18 5.20 -4.76
N ALA A 34 -16.78 6.07 -5.57
CA ALA A 34 -16.62 6.07 -7.02
C ALA A 34 -15.31 6.69 -7.58
N PRO A 35 -14.66 7.72 -6.97
CA PRO A 35 -13.60 8.44 -7.67
C PRO A 35 -12.28 7.65 -7.77
N THR A 36 -12.01 6.72 -6.84
CA THR A 36 -10.77 5.94 -6.85
C THR A 36 -10.72 4.90 -7.97
N LYS A 37 -11.85 4.33 -8.37
CA LYS A 37 -11.88 3.35 -9.47
C LYS A 37 -11.72 3.96 -10.85
N LEU A 38 -12.07 5.23 -11.01
CA LEU A 38 -12.08 5.89 -12.31
C LEU A 38 -10.66 6.15 -12.84
N MET A 39 -9.73 6.50 -11.94
CA MET A 39 -8.45 7.07 -12.35
C MET A 39 -7.45 6.03 -12.87
N TRP A 40 -7.29 4.88 -12.22
CA TRP A 40 -6.40 3.83 -12.76
C TRP A 40 -6.98 3.18 -14.02
N SER A 41 -8.31 3.11 -14.15
CA SER A 41 -8.95 2.68 -15.40
C SER A 41 -8.66 3.64 -16.55
N PHE A 42 -8.43 4.92 -16.24
CA PHE A 42 -8.03 5.92 -17.22
C PHE A 42 -6.57 5.80 -17.63
N ILE A 43 -5.68 5.44 -16.71
CA ILE A 43 -4.23 5.33 -16.94
C ILE A 43 -3.87 4.04 -17.69
N LYS A 44 -4.60 2.95 -17.47
CA LYS A 44 -4.29 1.62 -18.03
C LYS A 44 -4.11 1.57 -19.56
N PRO A 45 -4.92 2.24 -20.39
CA PRO A 45 -4.73 2.27 -21.85
C PRO A 45 -3.40 2.90 -22.28
N PHE A 46 -2.76 3.70 -21.43
CA PHE A 46 -1.49 4.37 -21.72
C PHE A 46 -0.26 3.53 -21.35
N VAL A 47 -0.45 2.39 -20.68
CA VAL A 47 0.67 1.53 -20.28
C VAL A 47 1.35 0.95 -21.52
N GLY A 48 2.68 1.08 -21.57
CA GLY A 48 3.49 0.73 -22.72
C GLY A 48 3.56 1.81 -23.80
N LEU A 49 2.83 2.92 -23.65
CA LEU A 49 2.90 4.05 -24.59
C LEU A 49 3.92 5.09 -24.14
N ASP A 50 4.53 5.72 -25.12
CA ASP A 50 5.41 6.88 -24.97
C ASP A 50 4.58 8.11 -24.51
N PRO A 51 4.91 8.72 -23.36
CA PRO A 51 4.17 9.87 -22.82
C PRO A 51 4.23 11.11 -23.73
N SER A 52 5.26 11.27 -24.55
CA SER A 52 5.38 12.40 -25.49
C SER A 52 4.39 12.30 -26.65
N ARG A 53 3.98 11.07 -27.02
CA ARG A 53 3.09 10.80 -28.16
C ARG A 53 1.66 10.47 -27.75
N SER A 54 1.47 9.97 -26.54
CA SER A 54 0.18 9.46 -26.08
C SER A 54 -0.76 10.52 -25.52
N GLN A 55 -0.33 11.78 -25.44
CA GLN A 55 -1.12 12.89 -24.86
C GLN A 55 -1.57 12.62 -23.41
N LEU A 56 -0.90 11.72 -22.68
CA LEU A 56 -1.23 11.36 -21.29
C LEU A 56 -1.33 12.60 -20.39
N PHE A 57 -0.41 13.55 -20.56
CA PHE A 57 -0.34 14.77 -19.77
C PHE A 57 -1.29 15.87 -20.21
N GLU A 58 -1.89 15.76 -21.39
CA GLU A 58 -2.90 16.72 -21.87
C GLU A 58 -4.29 16.39 -21.34
N GLN A 59 -4.44 15.21 -20.74
CA GLN A 59 -5.68 14.77 -20.14
C GLN A 59 -6.01 15.65 -18.93
N PRO A 60 -7.17 16.33 -18.88
CA PRO A 60 -7.47 17.30 -17.82
C PRO A 60 -7.32 16.72 -16.40
N LEU A 61 -7.69 15.45 -16.22
CA LEU A 61 -7.55 14.76 -14.93
C LEU A 61 -6.09 14.60 -14.46
N ILE A 62 -5.17 14.33 -15.39
CA ILE A 62 -3.74 14.16 -15.09
C ILE A 62 -3.08 15.53 -14.99
N LYS A 63 -3.35 16.42 -15.94
CA LYS A 63 -2.82 17.78 -16.00
C LYS A 63 -3.09 18.56 -14.72
N ASN A 64 -4.35 18.60 -14.29
CA ASN A 64 -4.74 19.39 -13.12
C ASN A 64 -4.05 18.87 -11.86
N ARG A 65 -4.03 17.55 -11.64
CA ARG A 65 -3.38 16.95 -10.46
C ARG A 65 -1.87 17.14 -10.47
N MET A 66 -1.22 17.00 -11.62
CA MET A 66 0.21 17.27 -11.72
C MET A 66 0.53 18.74 -11.48
N THR A 67 -0.31 19.66 -11.98
CA THR A 67 -0.13 21.10 -11.75
C THR A 67 -0.28 21.42 -10.26
N GLU A 68 -1.28 20.85 -9.60
CA GLU A 68 -1.48 20.98 -8.14
C GLU A 68 -0.34 20.34 -7.33
N LEU A 69 0.21 19.21 -7.79
CA LEU A 69 1.27 18.48 -7.12
C LEU A 69 2.63 19.17 -7.22
N LEU A 70 2.96 19.67 -8.41
CA LEU A 70 4.28 20.20 -8.74
C LEU A 70 4.39 21.72 -8.59
N GLY A 71 3.27 22.44 -8.70
CA GLY A 71 3.25 23.90 -8.61
C GLY A 71 4.19 24.54 -9.63
N ASP A 72 5.15 25.33 -9.15
CA ASP A 72 6.10 26.06 -9.98
C ASP A 72 7.06 25.13 -10.74
N GLU A 73 7.29 23.91 -10.25
CA GLU A 73 8.17 22.91 -10.88
C GLU A 73 7.47 22.10 -11.98
N TYR A 74 6.21 22.42 -12.31
CA TYR A 74 5.40 21.66 -13.24
C TYR A 74 6.02 21.54 -14.64
N GLU A 75 6.39 22.64 -15.27
CA GLU A 75 6.86 22.64 -16.66
C GLU A 75 8.20 21.91 -16.83
N GLU A 76 9.14 22.14 -15.91
CA GLU A 76 10.46 21.49 -15.95
C GLU A 76 10.35 19.99 -15.69
N THR A 77 9.62 19.60 -14.65
CA THR A 77 9.37 18.18 -14.34
C THR A 77 8.65 17.49 -15.49
N LEU A 78 7.68 18.17 -16.12
CA LEU A 78 6.94 17.63 -17.26
C LEU A 78 7.84 17.42 -18.48
N ALA A 79 8.78 18.33 -18.75
CA ALA A 79 9.76 18.16 -19.82
C ALA A 79 10.61 16.90 -19.62
N LEU A 80 11.08 16.66 -18.39
CA LEU A 80 11.81 15.44 -18.04
C LEU A 80 10.91 14.19 -18.18
N LEU A 81 9.70 14.22 -17.64
CA LEU A 81 8.79 13.07 -17.69
C LEU A 81 8.33 12.71 -19.12
N ARG A 82 8.24 13.69 -20.04
CA ARG A 82 7.97 13.45 -21.46
C ARG A 82 9.10 12.68 -22.16
N SER A 83 10.32 12.72 -21.63
CA SER A 83 11.46 11.94 -22.15
C SER A 83 11.48 10.48 -21.68
N ALA A 84 10.59 10.10 -20.74
CA ALA A 84 10.48 8.73 -20.29
C ALA A 84 10.06 7.81 -21.45
N PRO A 85 10.63 6.59 -21.56
CA PRO A 85 10.43 5.74 -22.73
C PRO A 85 8.99 5.21 -22.85
N ALA A 86 8.35 4.91 -21.72
CA ALA A 86 6.98 4.45 -21.67
C ALA A 86 6.43 4.55 -20.24
N LEU A 87 5.12 4.68 -20.12
CA LEU A 87 4.41 4.42 -18.87
C LEU A 87 4.48 2.92 -18.55
N LYS A 88 5.01 2.57 -17.38
CA LYS A 88 5.20 1.18 -16.94
C LYS A 88 4.29 0.86 -15.76
N GLN A 89 4.11 -0.43 -15.50
CA GLN A 89 3.36 -0.92 -14.36
C GLN A 89 4.19 -1.94 -13.57
N GLU A 90 4.24 -1.78 -12.24
CA GLU A 90 4.86 -2.70 -11.28
C GLU A 90 3.87 -2.97 -10.15
N GLY A 91 3.22 -4.14 -10.18
CA GLY A 91 2.14 -4.46 -9.27
C GLY A 91 0.97 -3.46 -9.38
N THR A 92 0.69 -2.73 -8.30
CA THR A 92 -0.33 -1.66 -8.25
C THR A 92 0.20 -0.28 -8.61
N LEU A 93 1.50 -0.15 -8.92
CA LEU A 93 2.13 1.13 -9.24
C LEU A 93 2.16 1.32 -10.76
N PHE A 94 1.64 2.45 -11.24
CA PHE A 94 1.90 2.94 -12.59
C PHE A 94 2.95 4.04 -12.48
N TYR A 95 3.98 4.00 -13.33
CA TYR A 95 5.08 4.95 -13.18
C TYR A 95 5.74 5.35 -14.49
N LEU A 96 6.31 6.55 -14.46
CA LEU A 96 7.25 7.07 -15.45
C LEU A 96 8.57 7.33 -14.73
N ALA A 97 9.66 6.90 -15.34
CA ALA A 97 11.01 7.23 -14.92
C ALA A 97 11.70 7.83 -16.14
N SER A 98 12.06 9.10 -16.07
CA SER A 98 12.84 9.72 -17.14
C SER A 98 14.25 9.12 -17.14
N PRO A 99 14.91 9.04 -18.30
CA PRO A 99 16.37 8.97 -18.31
C PRO A 99 16.96 10.23 -17.65
N THR A 100 18.22 10.14 -17.26
CA THR A 100 19.02 11.29 -16.84
C THR A 100 19.30 12.17 -18.04
N ASP A 101 18.93 13.44 -17.95
CA ASP A 101 19.19 14.43 -18.98
C ASP A 101 20.69 14.73 -19.04
N PRO A 102 21.37 14.52 -20.19
CA PRO A 102 22.80 14.77 -20.31
C PRO A 102 23.18 16.26 -20.19
N ALA A 103 22.24 17.19 -20.36
CA ALA A 103 22.52 18.63 -20.27
C ALA A 103 22.43 19.16 -18.82
N THR A 104 21.53 18.60 -18.03
CA THR A 104 21.21 19.10 -16.68
C THR A 104 21.54 18.12 -15.57
N GLU A 105 21.88 16.87 -15.91
CA GLU A 105 22.03 15.74 -14.99
C GLU A 105 20.76 15.43 -14.17
N LYS A 106 19.62 16.03 -14.55
CA LYS A 106 18.35 15.86 -13.86
C LYS A 106 17.61 14.60 -14.30
N THR A 107 16.90 13.99 -13.37
CA THR A 107 16.00 12.86 -13.58
C THR A 107 14.69 13.11 -12.86
N ALA A 108 13.56 12.79 -13.49
CA ALA A 108 12.24 12.87 -12.89
C ALA A 108 11.57 11.51 -12.82
N GLY A 109 10.80 11.30 -11.75
CA GLY A 109 9.96 10.13 -11.55
C GLY A 109 8.54 10.55 -11.24
N LEU A 110 7.57 9.85 -11.82
CA LEU A 110 6.16 9.98 -11.47
C LEU A 110 5.65 8.59 -11.10
N VAL A 111 4.99 8.46 -9.95
CA VAL A 111 4.36 7.23 -9.51
C VAL A 111 2.89 7.48 -9.17
N TRP A 112 2.06 6.54 -9.58
CA TRP A 112 0.65 6.47 -9.24
C TRP A 112 0.36 5.13 -8.58
N ASN A 113 -0.11 5.16 -7.34
CA ASN A 113 -0.53 3.95 -6.64
C ASN A 113 -2.03 3.70 -6.89
N ALA A 114 -2.37 2.63 -7.61
CA ALA A 114 -3.75 2.29 -7.94
C ALA A 114 -4.61 1.91 -6.73
N GLN A 115 -3.98 1.46 -5.65
CA GLN A 115 -4.67 1.05 -4.42
C GLN A 115 -5.11 2.27 -3.59
N THR A 116 -4.21 3.25 -3.44
CA THR A 116 -4.48 4.48 -2.66
C THR A 116 -5.00 5.63 -3.53
N ASN A 117 -4.92 5.49 -4.85
CA ASN A 117 -5.19 6.52 -5.85
C ASN A 117 -4.38 7.81 -5.63
N LYS A 118 -3.15 7.66 -5.11
CA LYS A 118 -2.25 8.77 -4.83
C LYS A 118 -1.18 8.89 -5.91
N MET A 119 -0.94 10.12 -6.31
CA MET A 119 0.17 10.50 -7.16
C MET A 119 1.34 10.99 -6.30
N SER A 120 2.55 10.68 -6.72
CA SER A 120 3.77 11.26 -6.16
C SER A 120 4.78 11.44 -7.27
N ALA A 121 5.58 12.49 -7.18
CA ALA A 121 6.66 12.74 -8.11
C ALA A 121 7.97 12.95 -7.36
N LEU A 122 9.07 12.73 -8.06
CA LEU A 122 10.38 13.11 -7.60
C LEU A 122 11.13 13.81 -8.73
N VAL A 123 12.02 14.71 -8.36
CA VAL A 123 13.03 15.29 -9.24
C VAL A 123 14.38 15.16 -8.53
N ASN A 124 15.33 14.51 -9.18
CA ASN A 124 16.70 14.38 -8.71
C ASN A 124 17.60 15.21 -9.61
N ASP A 125 18.45 16.05 -9.02
CA ASP A 125 19.38 16.94 -9.74
C ASP A 125 20.81 16.39 -9.84
N GLY A 126 20.99 15.08 -9.62
CA GLY A 126 22.28 14.41 -9.51
C GLY A 126 22.84 14.40 -8.08
N THR A 127 22.40 15.33 -7.22
CA THR A 127 22.90 15.49 -5.84
C THR A 127 21.81 15.39 -4.78
N THR A 128 20.66 15.99 -5.04
CA THR A 128 19.53 16.08 -4.13
C THR A 128 18.26 15.61 -4.83
N THR A 129 17.39 14.96 -4.05
CA THR A 129 16.06 14.54 -4.52
C THR A 129 15.00 15.39 -3.85
N GLN A 130 14.20 16.06 -4.67
CA GLN A 130 12.98 16.73 -4.26
C GLN A 130 11.80 15.78 -4.43
N LEU A 131 10.96 15.68 -3.40
CA LEU A 131 9.77 14.83 -3.39
C LEU A 131 8.51 15.68 -3.41
N PHE A 132 7.59 15.35 -4.31
CA PHE A 132 6.29 15.98 -4.43
C PHE A 132 5.24 14.95 -4.09
N LEU A 133 4.56 15.15 -2.96
CA LEU A 133 3.59 14.21 -2.43
C LEU A 133 2.21 14.86 -2.37
N GLU A 134 1.18 14.11 -2.77
CA GLU A 134 -0.18 14.61 -2.61
C GLU A 134 -0.57 14.74 -1.14
N PRO A 135 -1.34 15.79 -0.79
CA PRO A 135 -1.77 16.03 0.58
C PRO A 135 -2.67 14.89 1.10
N ASN A 136 -2.72 14.80 2.43
CA ASN A 136 -3.54 13.81 3.17
C ASN A 136 -3.16 12.36 2.88
N SER A 137 -1.90 12.07 2.54
CA SER A 137 -1.39 10.70 2.51
C SER A 137 -0.97 10.27 3.91
N THR A 138 -1.72 9.36 4.52
CA THR A 138 -1.38 8.73 5.80
C THR A 138 -0.49 7.50 5.63
N ALA A 139 -0.30 7.01 4.39
CA ALA A 139 0.55 5.89 4.07
C ALA A 139 1.87 6.37 3.44
N PRO A 140 3.02 5.72 3.75
CA PRO A 140 4.28 5.99 3.09
C PRO A 140 4.17 5.69 1.59
N VAL A 141 4.85 6.50 0.78
CA VAL A 141 4.89 6.30 -0.66
C VAL A 141 5.75 5.09 -0.99
N VAL A 142 5.19 4.18 -1.77
CA VAL A 142 5.92 3.01 -2.29
C VAL A 142 6.47 3.38 -3.66
N TRP A 143 7.79 3.41 -3.78
CA TRP A 143 8.48 3.73 -5.03
C TRP A 143 8.74 2.46 -5.85
N PRO A 144 8.59 2.51 -7.18
CA PRO A 144 8.92 1.39 -8.05
C PRO A 144 10.43 1.16 -8.08
N THR A 145 10.84 -0.06 -8.45
CA THR A 145 12.25 -0.49 -8.46
C THR A 145 13.23 0.51 -9.09
N PRO A 146 12.97 1.14 -10.26
CA PRO A 146 13.92 2.08 -10.86
C PRO A 146 14.03 3.43 -10.14
N LEU A 147 13.04 3.83 -9.35
CA LEU A 147 13.02 5.12 -8.65
C LEU A 147 13.43 5.00 -7.18
N ALA A 148 13.29 3.80 -6.59
CA ALA A 148 13.62 3.56 -5.19
C ALA A 148 15.06 3.98 -4.80
N PRO A 149 16.12 3.78 -5.62
CA PRO A 149 17.47 4.22 -5.27
C PRO A 149 17.66 5.73 -5.20
N LEU A 150 16.75 6.50 -5.82
CA LEU A 150 16.83 7.96 -5.86
C LEU A 150 16.19 8.61 -4.63
N VAL A 151 15.51 7.83 -3.78
CA VAL A 151 14.78 8.35 -2.63
C VAL A 151 15.46 7.93 -1.35
N ASP A 152 15.83 8.91 -0.51
CA ASP A 152 16.29 8.61 0.84
C ASP A 152 15.14 8.03 1.68
N PRO A 153 15.29 6.84 2.29
CA PRO A 153 14.21 6.20 3.06
C PRO A 153 13.65 7.08 4.18
N GLN A 154 14.46 7.97 4.74
CA GLN A 154 14.08 8.89 5.81
C GLN A 154 13.17 10.03 5.35
N GLN A 155 13.30 10.52 4.11
CA GLN A 155 12.48 11.61 3.58
C GLN A 155 11.04 11.14 3.30
N SER A 156 10.85 9.87 2.90
CA SER A 156 9.52 9.27 2.73
C SER A 156 8.67 9.20 4.03
N LEU A 157 9.32 9.37 5.20
CA LEU A 157 8.72 9.26 6.54
C LEU A 157 8.69 10.60 7.30
N ALA A 158 9.53 11.57 6.93
CA ALA A 158 9.74 12.81 7.68
C ALA A 158 8.56 13.81 7.60
N ASP A 159 7.77 13.80 6.52
CA ASP A 159 6.65 14.74 6.35
C ASP A 159 5.40 14.40 7.17
N LYS A 160 5.40 13.26 7.89
CA LYS A 160 4.40 12.97 8.93
C LYS A 160 4.36 14.06 10.01
N LYS A 161 5.44 14.84 10.19
CA LYS A 161 5.59 15.84 11.25
C LYS A 161 5.20 17.26 10.84
N LEU A 162 5.10 17.58 9.55
CA LEU A 162 4.87 18.96 9.08
C LEU A 162 3.41 19.26 8.72
N LEU A 163 2.53 18.26 8.59
CA LEU A 163 1.15 18.43 8.11
C LEU A 163 0.05 18.26 9.17
N SER A 164 0.35 18.43 10.47
CA SER A 164 -0.67 18.38 11.52
C SER A 164 -1.05 19.79 12.02
N PRO A 165 -2.13 20.42 11.52
CA PRO A 165 -2.92 21.30 12.36
C PRO A 165 -3.78 20.41 13.27
N ALA A 166 -3.60 20.58 14.57
CA ALA A 166 -4.47 20.01 15.60
C ALA A 166 -5.91 20.51 15.42
N ASP A 167 -6.88 19.61 15.24
CA ASP A 167 -8.08 19.51 16.10
C ASP A 167 -9.07 18.42 15.61
N ASN A 168 -9.31 17.46 16.50
CA ASN A 168 -10.53 16.66 16.77
C ASN A 168 -11.38 16.11 15.61
N THR A 169 -11.36 14.78 15.43
CA THR A 169 -12.40 13.83 15.91
C THR A 169 -12.00 12.43 15.44
N ASP A 170 -11.76 11.53 16.40
CA ASP A 170 -11.21 10.19 16.23
C ASP A 170 -12.24 9.18 15.68
N PRO A 171 -11.97 8.59 14.51
CA PRO A 171 -12.26 7.17 14.27
C PRO A 171 -10.98 6.33 14.07
N SER A 172 -9.79 6.91 14.23
CA SER A 172 -8.51 6.27 13.90
C SER A 172 -8.00 5.30 14.97
N THR A 173 -8.48 5.39 16.22
CA THR A 173 -7.97 4.52 17.30
C THR A 173 -8.41 3.06 17.18
N GLU A 174 -9.57 2.77 16.59
CA GLU A 174 -10.12 1.41 16.57
C GLU A 174 -9.49 0.55 15.47
N THR A 175 -9.28 1.13 14.28
CA THR A 175 -8.63 0.44 13.16
C THR A 175 -7.14 0.20 13.45
N GLU A 176 -6.45 1.14 14.11
CA GLU A 176 -5.05 0.99 14.48
C GLU A 176 -4.85 -0.06 15.60
N ARG A 177 -5.76 -0.11 16.59
CA ARG A 177 -5.79 -1.19 17.59
C ARG A 177 -6.10 -2.54 16.96
N ALA A 178 -7.03 -2.61 16.01
CA ALA A 178 -7.38 -3.84 15.30
C ALA A 178 -6.20 -4.35 14.45
N LEU A 179 -5.47 -3.47 13.77
CA LEU A 179 -4.28 -3.83 12.99
C LEU A 179 -3.17 -4.36 13.89
N LYS A 180 -2.92 -3.70 15.02
CA LYS A 180 -1.89 -4.11 16.00
C LYS A 180 -2.25 -5.44 16.67
N ALA A 181 -3.53 -5.65 16.99
CA ALA A 181 -4.02 -6.92 17.54
C ALA A 181 -3.96 -8.07 16.51
N ALA A 182 -4.25 -7.80 15.25
CA ALA A 182 -4.15 -8.79 14.17
C ALA A 182 -2.68 -9.19 13.91
N GLN A 183 -1.74 -8.22 13.93
CA GLN A 183 -0.31 -8.49 13.80
C GLN A 183 0.25 -9.30 14.98
N ALA A 184 -0.19 -9.00 16.22
CA ALA A 184 0.21 -9.77 17.39
C ALA A 184 -0.27 -11.24 17.32
N ARG A 185 -1.48 -11.48 16.81
CA ARG A 185 -2.01 -12.84 16.59
C ARG A 185 -1.23 -13.62 15.53
N LEU A 186 -0.85 -12.97 14.43
CA LEU A 186 -0.05 -13.63 13.39
C LEU A 186 1.33 -14.03 13.92
N LYS A 187 1.95 -13.16 14.72
CA LYS A 187 3.25 -13.44 15.35
C LYS A 187 3.17 -14.59 16.36
N ALA A 188 2.13 -14.63 17.20
CA ALA A 188 1.92 -15.73 18.15
C ALA A 188 1.73 -17.09 17.45
N LEU A 189 1.00 -17.13 16.33
CA LEU A 189 0.83 -18.35 15.54
C LEU A 189 2.12 -18.78 14.83
N GLN A 190 2.95 -17.83 14.40
CA GLN A 190 4.28 -18.12 13.84
C GLN A 190 5.22 -18.68 14.90
N ASP A 191 5.22 -18.11 16.12
CA ASP A 191 6.04 -18.59 17.22
C ASP A 191 5.63 -20.01 17.67
N GLU A 192 4.33 -20.34 17.70
CA GLU A 192 3.85 -21.71 17.96
C GLU A 192 4.24 -22.71 16.85
N ALA A 193 4.21 -22.28 15.59
CA ALA A 193 4.62 -23.10 14.46
C ALA A 193 6.13 -23.38 14.49
N GLU A 194 6.94 -22.37 14.82
CA GLU A 194 8.39 -22.51 15.00
C GLU A 194 8.71 -23.40 16.22
N LEU A 195 7.96 -23.28 17.33
CA LEU A 195 8.15 -24.15 18.50
C LEU A 195 7.91 -25.62 18.18
N LYS A 196 6.84 -25.94 17.42
CA LYS A 196 6.55 -27.31 16.99
C LYS A 196 7.60 -27.86 16.03
N LYS A 197 8.15 -27.01 15.16
CA LYS A 197 9.22 -27.38 14.22
C LYS A 197 10.52 -27.69 14.96
N VAL A 198 10.87 -26.87 15.96
CA VAL A 198 12.03 -27.12 16.84
C VAL A 198 11.83 -28.40 17.66
N GLN A 199 10.64 -28.64 18.20
CA GLN A 199 10.32 -29.88 18.93
C GLN A 199 10.44 -31.12 18.05
N ALA A 200 9.98 -31.04 16.79
CA ALA A 200 10.11 -32.12 15.82
C ALA A 200 11.59 -32.40 15.49
N GLN A 201 12.40 -31.36 15.31
CA GLN A 201 13.85 -31.50 15.10
C GLN A 201 14.55 -32.13 16.30
N ILE A 202 14.18 -31.75 17.53
CA ILE A 202 14.71 -32.38 18.75
C ILE A 202 14.36 -33.87 18.77
N SER A 203 13.10 -34.24 18.49
CA SER A 203 12.70 -35.65 18.47
C SER A 203 13.39 -36.47 17.37
N GLU A 204 13.68 -35.86 16.21
CA GLU A 204 14.42 -36.51 15.13
C GLU A 204 15.90 -36.69 15.49
N LEU A 205 16.50 -35.70 16.17
CA LEU A 205 17.87 -35.78 16.66
C LEU A 205 18.01 -36.80 17.80
N GLU A 206 17.03 -36.90 18.70
CA GLU A 206 16.98 -37.91 19.75
C GLU A 206 16.81 -39.33 19.18
N ALA A 207 15.98 -39.50 18.14
CA ALA A 207 15.84 -40.77 17.43
C ALA A 207 17.16 -41.18 16.72
N LYS A 208 17.87 -40.22 16.11
CA LYS A 208 19.20 -40.46 15.52
C LYS A 208 20.26 -40.79 16.59
N ALA A 209 20.20 -40.16 17.76
CA ALA A 209 21.10 -40.46 18.88
C ALA A 209 20.83 -41.84 19.51
N ALA A 210 19.56 -42.28 19.59
CA ALA A 210 19.18 -43.59 20.09
C ALA A 210 19.66 -44.74 19.18
N THR A 211 19.73 -44.50 17.87
CA THR A 211 20.22 -45.50 16.89
C THR A 211 21.76 -45.64 16.92
N SER A 212 22.48 -44.71 17.55
CA SER A 212 23.96 -44.72 17.68
C SER A 212 24.47 -45.34 18.99
N LYS A 213 23.60 -45.71 19.94
CA LYS A 213 23.98 -46.32 21.23
C LYS A 213 23.42 -47.74 21.38
N ALA A 214 23.88 -48.67 20.54
CA ALA A 214 23.89 -50.09 20.87
C ALA A 214 25.26 -50.46 21.49
N PRO A 215 25.34 -50.99 22.72
CA PRO A 215 26.60 -51.41 23.33
C PRO A 215 27.20 -52.67 22.66
N PRO A 216 28.54 -52.81 22.57
CA PRO A 216 29.18 -54.03 22.12
C PRO A 216 28.97 -55.16 23.14
N ALA A 217 28.33 -56.25 22.71
CA ALA A 217 28.19 -57.45 23.52
C ALA A 217 29.55 -58.13 23.76
N ALA A 218 29.78 -58.45 25.03
CA ALA A 218 30.97 -59.03 25.60
C ALA A 218 31.42 -60.36 24.96
N LYS A 219 32.70 -60.43 24.60
CA LYS A 219 33.44 -61.65 24.30
C LYS A 219 33.89 -62.28 25.64
N LYS A 220 33.14 -63.26 26.15
CA LYS A 220 33.53 -64.07 27.32
C LYS A 220 34.35 -65.29 26.85
N ARG A 221 35.51 -65.47 27.50
CA ARG A 221 36.48 -66.58 27.40
C ARG A 221 35.84 -67.97 27.54
N LYS A 222 36.27 -68.91 26.69
CA LYS A 222 36.70 -70.28 27.06
C LYS A 222 38.11 -70.38 26.47
N GLU A 223 39.18 -70.33 27.25
CA GLU A 223 39.74 -71.45 28.02
C GLU A 223 40.04 -72.67 27.13
N SER A 224 41.25 -72.70 26.59
CA SER A 224 42.02 -73.91 26.28
C SER A 224 43.50 -73.52 26.28
N ALA A 225 44.13 -73.67 27.44
CA ALA A 225 45.57 -73.78 27.56
C ALA A 225 45.96 -75.26 27.49
N ALA A 226 47.15 -75.51 26.94
CA ALA A 226 47.92 -76.76 26.99
C ALA A 226 47.35 -77.93 26.17
N LYS A 227 48.13 -78.80 25.51
CA LYS A 227 49.58 -78.97 25.28
C LYS A 227 49.67 -80.26 24.43
N ASP A 228 50.72 -80.33 23.61
CA ASP A 228 51.09 -81.40 22.64
C ASP A 228 50.42 -81.37 21.27
#